data_AF-A0A2D3NV39-F1
#
_entry.id   AF-A0A2D3NV39-F1
#
_cell.length_a   1.000
_cell.length_b   1.000
_cell.length_c   1.000
_cell.angle_alpha   90.00
_cell.angle_beta   90.00
_cell.angle_gamma   90.00
#
_symmetry.space_group_name_H-M   'P 1'
#
loop_
_entity.id
_entity.type
_entity.pdbx_description
1 polymer ?
#
loop_
_entity_poly.entity_id
_entity_poly.type
_entity_poly.pdbx_seq_one_letter_code
_entity_poly.pdbx_strand_id
1 'polypeptide(L)'
;MSNIDKFKKLYNFEFEKIKTGSFEEVSEKYLATYKDGKEKGYTPVFLTVDEYLLKTFEISMKDENTDNMIDIFNKNLEKAKNINPIELFNKFIEQNADSIKSNVNEDFTKNNYEINDSNKNNLKFLTIFNNEGNLKDNVILVKVPTIKPYEILAYFGMGSEGIATVKYWYEKYGAVPAAITYDEIEFYVERPVLTFEEAKKLAIEQYAFCYGLLWECYDTLDELASAIYKNVHWYFWWS
;
A
#
# COMPACT_ATOMS: atom_id res chain seq x y z
N MET A 1 -17.03 -6.60 -23.14
CA MET A 1 -16.19 -7.39 -22.22
C MET A 1 -16.09 -6.61 -20.93
N SER A 2 -16.44 -7.20 -19.78
CA SER A 2 -16.37 -6.46 -18.51
C SER A 2 -14.91 -6.19 -18.13
N ASN A 3 -14.65 -5.22 -17.24
CA ASN A 3 -13.29 -4.94 -16.76
C ASN A 3 -12.66 -6.16 -16.09
N ILE A 4 -13.44 -6.91 -15.33
CA ILE A 4 -12.99 -8.17 -14.72
C ILE A 4 -12.62 -9.21 -15.80
N ASP A 5 -13.34 -9.27 -16.92
CA ASP A 5 -12.98 -10.19 -18.01
C ASP A 5 -11.67 -9.77 -18.72
N LYS A 6 -11.38 -8.46 -18.79
CA LYS A 6 -10.09 -7.96 -19.28
C LYS A 6 -8.97 -8.34 -18.30
N PHE A 7 -9.17 -8.14 -17.00
CA PHE A 7 -8.21 -8.54 -15.95
C PHE A 7 -7.87 -10.03 -16.01
N LYS A 8 -8.87 -10.90 -16.20
CA LYS A 8 -8.65 -12.36 -16.35
C LYS A 8 -7.73 -12.76 -17.50
N LYS A 9 -7.62 -11.92 -18.53
CA LYS A 9 -6.69 -12.17 -19.64
C LYS A 9 -5.25 -11.84 -19.27
N LEU A 10 -5.04 -10.93 -18.34
CA LEU A 10 -3.73 -10.55 -17.82
C LEU A 10 -3.26 -11.53 -16.74
N TYR A 11 -4.17 -11.91 -15.84
CA TYR A 11 -3.89 -12.82 -14.74
C TYR A 11 -4.92 -13.93 -14.63
N ASN A 12 -4.44 -15.17 -14.53
CA ASN A 12 -5.27 -16.34 -14.24
C ASN A 12 -5.34 -16.62 -12.73
N PHE A 13 -5.52 -15.58 -11.91
CA PHE A 13 -5.63 -15.72 -10.46
C PHE A 13 -7.05 -16.11 -10.04
N GLU A 14 -7.14 -16.89 -8.96
CA GLU A 14 -8.42 -17.10 -8.28
C GLU A 14 -8.83 -15.79 -7.60
N PHE A 15 -10.11 -15.42 -7.71
CA PHE A 15 -10.65 -14.25 -7.02
C PHE A 15 -12.12 -14.42 -6.68
N GLU A 16 -12.59 -13.63 -5.73
CA GLU A 16 -14.00 -13.49 -5.37
C GLU A 16 -14.49 -12.08 -5.69
N LYS A 17 -15.70 -11.95 -6.25
CA LYS A 17 -16.36 -10.64 -6.39
C LYS A 17 -16.99 -10.24 -5.06
N ILE A 18 -16.68 -9.04 -4.58
CA ILE A 18 -17.26 -8.51 -3.35
C ILE A 18 -18.62 -7.90 -3.65
N LYS A 19 -19.58 -8.20 -2.78
CA LYS A 19 -20.98 -7.76 -2.90
C LYS A 19 -21.55 -7.15 -1.62
N THR A 20 -20.84 -7.29 -0.50
CA THR A 20 -21.21 -6.67 0.77
C THR A 20 -20.71 -5.24 0.84
N GLY A 21 -21.43 -4.38 1.57
CA GLY A 21 -21.22 -2.93 1.62
C GLY A 21 -20.92 -2.35 3.01
N SER A 22 -20.64 -3.16 4.04
CA SER A 22 -20.16 -2.62 5.32
C SER A 22 -18.63 -2.74 5.42
N PHE A 23 -18.02 -1.75 6.06
CA PHE A 23 -16.57 -1.72 6.29
C PHE A 23 -16.12 -2.91 7.14
N GLU A 24 -16.91 -3.26 8.16
CA GLU A 24 -16.61 -4.33 9.11
C GLU A 24 -16.57 -5.69 8.42
N GLU A 25 -17.56 -6.03 7.60
CA GLU A 25 -17.61 -7.32 6.90
C GLU A 25 -16.46 -7.50 5.93
N VAL A 26 -16.07 -6.42 5.24
CA VAL A 26 -14.91 -6.43 4.34
C VAL A 26 -13.63 -6.70 5.12
N SER A 27 -13.41 -5.99 6.23
CA SER A 27 -12.21 -6.15 7.06
C SER A 27 -12.12 -7.56 7.66
N GLU A 28 -13.22 -8.10 8.19
CA GLU A 28 -13.28 -9.47 8.70
C GLU A 28 -12.97 -10.49 7.61
N LYS A 29 -13.57 -10.31 6.42
CA LYS A 29 -13.33 -11.18 5.27
C LYS A 29 -11.88 -11.16 4.81
N TYR A 30 -11.26 -9.99 4.75
CA TYR A 30 -9.84 -9.86 4.41
C TYR A 30 -8.97 -10.60 5.40
N LEU A 31 -9.15 -10.37 6.70
CA LEU A 31 -8.34 -11.00 7.74
C LEU A 31 -8.48 -12.52 7.75
N ALA A 32 -9.69 -13.04 7.58
CA ALA A 32 -9.95 -14.48 7.47
C ALA A 32 -9.24 -15.08 6.25
N THR A 33 -9.31 -14.38 5.10
CA THR A 33 -8.68 -14.80 3.85
C THR A 33 -7.16 -14.68 3.92
N TYR A 34 -6.63 -13.68 4.62
CA TYR A 34 -5.20 -13.49 4.82
C TYR A 34 -4.61 -14.62 5.67
N LYS A 35 -5.32 -15.04 6.72
CA LYS A 35 -4.95 -16.21 7.51
C LYS A 35 -4.98 -17.50 6.67
N ASP A 36 -6.02 -17.71 5.88
CA ASP A 36 -6.14 -18.86 4.97
C ASP A 36 -5.01 -18.88 3.92
N GLY A 37 -4.67 -17.72 3.37
CA GLY A 37 -3.62 -17.57 2.36
C GLY A 37 -2.23 -17.98 2.85
N LYS A 38 -1.90 -17.68 4.10
CA LYS A 38 -0.64 -18.13 4.72
C LYS A 38 -0.49 -19.65 4.72
N GLU A 39 -1.59 -20.38 4.92
CA GLU A 39 -1.59 -21.85 4.93
C GLU A 39 -1.63 -22.44 3.51
N LYS A 40 -2.30 -21.76 2.58
CA LYS A 40 -2.55 -22.26 1.21
C LYS A 40 -1.62 -21.73 0.14
N GLY A 41 -0.65 -20.88 0.49
CA GLY A 41 0.39 -20.42 -0.43
C GLY A 41 0.02 -19.20 -1.27
N TYR A 42 -0.86 -18.32 -0.77
CA TYR A 42 -1.27 -17.10 -1.47
C TYR A 42 -1.37 -15.89 -0.52
N THR A 43 -1.36 -14.68 -1.07
CA THR A 43 -1.63 -13.45 -0.33
C THR A 43 -2.84 -12.75 -0.95
N PRO A 44 -3.91 -12.48 -0.18
CA PRO A 44 -5.07 -11.77 -0.69
C PRO A 44 -4.83 -10.27 -0.82
N VAL A 45 -5.44 -9.67 -1.84
CA VAL A 45 -5.50 -8.21 -2.04
C VAL A 45 -6.83 -7.83 -2.68
N PHE A 46 -7.45 -6.76 -2.20
CA PHE A 46 -8.58 -6.16 -2.91
C PHE A 46 -8.09 -5.36 -4.10
N LEU A 47 -8.79 -5.49 -5.23
CA LEU A 47 -8.59 -4.64 -6.40
C LEU A 47 -9.92 -4.00 -6.78
N THR A 48 -9.91 -2.70 -7.03
CA THR A 48 -10.97 -2.01 -7.77
C THR A 48 -10.62 -2.05 -9.25
N VAL A 49 -11.22 -2.98 -10.00
CA VAL A 49 -10.88 -3.19 -11.42
C VAL A 49 -11.66 -2.22 -12.31
N ASP A 50 -11.26 -0.95 -12.27
CA ASP A 50 -11.78 0.09 -13.14
C ASP A 50 -10.97 0.22 -14.46
N GLU A 51 -11.35 1.19 -15.29
CA GLU A 51 -10.66 1.43 -16.57
C GLU A 51 -9.26 2.03 -16.37
N TYR A 52 -9.05 2.77 -15.28
CA TYR A 52 -7.76 3.41 -14.99
C TYR A 52 -6.72 2.35 -14.60
N LEU A 53 -7.06 1.41 -13.71
CA LEU A 53 -6.18 0.31 -13.32
C LEU A 53 -5.83 -0.58 -14.52
N LEU A 54 -6.79 -0.85 -15.40
CA LEU A 54 -6.49 -1.61 -16.62
C LEU A 54 -5.55 -0.84 -17.56
N LYS A 55 -5.76 0.47 -17.67
CA LYS A 55 -4.92 1.35 -18.48
C LYS A 55 -3.50 1.45 -17.92
N THR A 56 -3.30 1.41 -16.59
CA THR A 56 -1.94 1.39 -16.03
C THR A 56 -1.19 0.13 -16.45
N PHE A 57 -1.82 -1.04 -16.46
CA PHE A 57 -1.21 -2.28 -16.98
C PHE A 57 -0.86 -2.18 -18.47
N GLU A 58 -1.75 -1.61 -19.29
CA GLU A 58 -1.50 -1.38 -20.71
C GLU A 58 -0.29 -0.46 -20.93
N ILE A 59 -0.17 0.62 -20.15
CA ILE A 59 0.97 1.54 -20.19
C ILE A 59 2.25 0.82 -19.76
N SER A 60 2.23 0.08 -18.65
CA SER A 60 3.39 -0.66 -18.17
C SER A 60 3.90 -1.65 -19.22
N MET A 61 3.00 -2.42 -19.84
CA MET A 61 3.33 -3.34 -20.94
C MET A 61 3.96 -2.63 -22.13
N LYS A 62 3.40 -1.48 -22.53
CA LYS A 62 3.94 -0.68 -23.63
C LYS A 62 5.33 -0.13 -23.33
N ASP A 63 5.53 0.45 -22.14
CA ASP A 63 6.80 1.05 -21.73
C ASP A 63 7.91 -0.01 -21.61
N GLU A 64 7.52 -1.24 -21.23
CA GLU A 64 8.41 -2.39 -21.11
C GLU A 64 8.52 -3.23 -22.40
N ASN A 65 7.85 -2.80 -23.48
CA ASN A 65 7.82 -3.48 -24.77
C ASN A 65 7.53 -5.00 -24.65
N THR A 66 6.53 -5.34 -23.85
CA THR A 66 6.01 -6.71 -23.65
C THR A 66 4.49 -6.69 -23.73
N ASP A 67 3.87 -7.82 -24.08
CA ASP A 67 2.43 -8.05 -24.01
C ASP A 67 2.02 -8.90 -22.79
N ASN A 68 2.97 -9.17 -21.89
CA ASN A 68 2.78 -10.05 -20.75
C ASN A 68 3.23 -9.38 -19.44
N MET A 69 2.27 -9.10 -18.55
CA MET A 69 2.54 -8.53 -17.24
C MET A 69 3.46 -9.39 -16.36
N ILE A 70 3.54 -10.70 -16.57
CA ILE A 70 4.43 -11.59 -15.81
C ILE A 70 5.90 -11.29 -16.11
N ASP A 71 6.23 -10.82 -17.31
CA ASP A 71 7.59 -10.42 -17.65
C ASP A 71 8.01 -9.18 -16.86
N ILE A 72 7.11 -8.20 -16.74
CA ILE A 72 7.30 -6.98 -15.94
C ILE A 72 7.47 -7.33 -14.47
N PHE A 73 6.59 -8.19 -13.95
CA PHE A 73 6.68 -8.72 -12.58
C PHE A 73 8.08 -9.30 -12.30
N ASN A 74 8.54 -10.24 -13.14
CA ASN A 74 9.83 -10.91 -12.96
C ASN A 74 10.99 -9.90 -13.02
N LYS A 75 10.94 -8.97 -13.98
CA LYS A 75 11.95 -7.92 -14.16
C LYS A 75 12.03 -7.01 -12.92
N ASN A 76 10.89 -6.52 -12.43
CA ASN A 76 10.84 -5.62 -11.29
C ASN A 76 11.26 -6.32 -10.00
N LEU A 77 10.86 -7.58 -9.81
CA LEU A 77 11.26 -8.37 -8.65
C LEU A 77 12.77 -8.65 -8.64
N GLU A 78 13.37 -8.93 -9.80
CA GLU A 78 14.82 -9.13 -9.91
C GLU A 78 15.59 -7.84 -9.61
N LYS A 79 15.15 -6.71 -10.20
CA LYS A 79 15.75 -5.39 -9.92
C LYS A 79 15.66 -5.02 -8.44
N ALA A 80 14.53 -5.28 -7.80
CA ALA A 80 14.29 -4.94 -6.39
C ALA A 80 15.28 -5.60 -5.43
N LYS A 81 15.87 -6.76 -5.77
CA LYS A 81 16.88 -7.44 -4.94
C LYS A 81 18.14 -6.62 -4.69
N ASN A 82 18.47 -5.73 -5.62
CA ASN A 82 19.69 -4.92 -5.58
C ASN A 82 19.45 -3.49 -5.08
N ILE A 83 18.24 -3.19 -4.60
CA ILE A 83 17.87 -1.85 -4.12
C ILE A 83 17.93 -1.84 -2.60
N ASN A 84 18.67 -0.88 -2.04
CA ASN A 84 18.69 -0.61 -0.62
C ASN A 84 17.69 0.52 -0.29
N PRO A 85 16.54 0.23 0.34
CA PRO A 85 15.54 1.27 0.63
C PRO A 85 16.08 2.35 1.58
N ILE A 86 17.04 2.03 2.45
CA ILE A 86 17.67 3.03 3.33
C ILE A 86 18.45 4.07 2.52
N GLU A 87 19.12 3.66 1.44
CA GLU A 87 19.79 4.60 0.53
C GLU A 87 18.79 5.49 -0.22
N LEU A 88 17.65 4.93 -0.63
CA LEU A 88 16.57 5.72 -1.23
C LEU A 88 16.04 6.78 -0.26
N PHE A 89 15.77 6.39 0.98
CA PHE A 89 15.28 7.31 2.01
C PHE A 89 16.31 8.40 2.35
N ASN A 90 17.58 8.04 2.51
CA ASN A 90 18.63 9.01 2.78
C ASN A 90 18.78 10.01 1.63
N LYS A 91 18.77 9.53 0.38
CA LYS A 91 18.80 10.38 -0.81
C LYS A 91 17.59 11.31 -0.85
N PHE A 92 16.39 10.81 -0.54
CA PHE A 92 15.19 11.64 -0.46
C PHE A 92 15.33 12.72 0.60
N ILE A 93 15.80 12.38 1.80
CA ILE A 93 16.01 13.32 2.91
C ILE A 93 17.00 14.42 2.52
N GLU A 94 18.12 14.06 1.90
CA GLU A 94 19.12 15.02 1.44
C GLU A 94 18.55 15.98 0.39
N GLN A 95 17.78 15.47 -0.57
CA GLN A 95 17.20 16.25 -1.66
C GLN A 95 16.01 17.11 -1.23
N ASN A 96 15.30 16.71 -0.17
CA ASN A 96 14.06 17.33 0.28
C ASN A 96 14.17 17.90 1.71
N ALA A 97 15.38 18.22 2.16
CA ALA A 97 15.64 18.66 3.53
C ALA A 97 14.80 19.89 3.94
N ASP A 98 14.62 20.86 3.04
CA ASP A 98 13.83 22.05 3.32
C ASP A 98 12.33 21.75 3.37
N SER A 99 11.83 20.89 2.47
CA SER A 99 10.44 20.40 2.48
C SER A 99 10.14 19.60 3.76
N ILE A 100 11.05 18.73 4.20
CA ILE A 100 10.91 18.01 5.46
C ILE A 100 10.87 18.99 6.63
N LYS A 101 11.81 19.95 6.69
CA LYS A 101 11.84 20.95 7.76
C LYS A 101 10.58 21.81 7.82
N SER A 102 9.98 22.17 6.69
CA SER A 102 8.78 23.01 6.66
C SER A 102 7.52 22.28 7.10
N ASN A 103 7.50 20.94 6.99
CA ASN A 103 6.35 20.10 7.34
C ASN A 103 6.47 19.46 8.75
N VAL A 104 7.49 19.88 9.50
CA VAL A 104 7.82 19.42 10.85
C VAL A 104 7.49 20.58 11.79
N ASN A 105 6.62 20.35 12.77
CA ASN A 105 6.38 21.35 13.81
C ASN A 105 7.59 21.48 14.74
N GLU A 106 7.76 22.61 15.44
CA GLU A 106 8.81 22.74 16.47
C GLU A 106 8.72 21.61 17.51
N ASP A 107 7.50 21.17 17.79
CA ASP A 107 7.16 20.05 18.67
C ASP A 107 7.31 18.66 18.04
N PHE A 108 7.72 18.53 16.78
CA PHE A 108 8.10 17.21 16.24
C PHE A 108 9.46 16.75 16.83
N THR A 109 10.33 17.73 17.10
CA THR A 109 11.67 17.49 17.69
C THR A 109 11.63 17.34 19.21
N LYS A 110 10.59 17.86 19.85
CA LYS A 110 10.36 17.81 21.30
C LYS A 110 9.23 16.81 21.54
N ASN A 111 9.30 15.88 22.49
CA ASN A 111 8.19 14.90 22.69
C ASN A 111 6.91 15.48 23.33
N ASN A 112 6.49 16.67 22.90
CA ASN A 112 5.43 17.48 23.49
C ASN A 112 4.16 17.57 22.62
N TYR A 113 4.14 16.99 21.42
CA TYR A 113 2.90 16.90 20.61
C TYR A 113 1.83 16.11 21.37
N GLU A 114 0.57 16.57 21.36
CA GLU A 114 -0.56 15.83 21.96
C GLU A 114 -0.89 14.60 21.10
N ILE A 115 -0.24 13.48 21.41
CA ILE A 115 -0.38 12.24 20.66
C ILE A 115 -1.58 11.44 21.16
N ASN A 116 -2.40 10.97 20.23
CA ASN A 116 -3.40 9.96 20.54
C ASN A 116 -2.72 8.60 20.80
N ASP A 117 -2.56 8.25 22.08
CA ASP A 117 -1.89 7.02 22.54
C ASP A 117 -2.75 5.75 22.50
N SER A 118 -3.99 5.84 22.01
CA SER A 118 -4.86 4.68 21.85
C SER A 118 -4.34 3.71 20.78
N ASN A 119 -4.61 2.42 20.98
CA ASN A 119 -4.36 1.41 19.95
C ASN A 119 -5.40 1.56 18.82
N LYS A 120 -4.92 1.77 17.60
CA LYS A 120 -5.75 1.94 16.40
C LYS A 120 -5.80 0.60 15.67
N ASN A 121 -6.51 -0.35 16.27
CA ASN A 121 -6.63 -1.73 15.75
C ASN A 121 -7.80 -1.91 14.75
N ASN A 122 -8.45 -0.81 14.36
CA ASN A 122 -9.58 -0.85 13.45
C ASN A 122 -9.08 -0.80 12.00
N LEU A 123 -8.90 -1.97 11.38
CA LEU A 123 -8.62 -2.06 9.95
C LEU A 123 -9.88 -1.66 9.19
N LYS A 124 -9.78 -0.64 8.33
CA LYS A 124 -10.90 -0.11 7.56
C LYS A 124 -10.43 0.26 6.16
N PHE A 125 -10.77 -0.57 5.18
CA PHE A 125 -10.43 -0.33 3.78
C PHE A 125 -11.32 0.75 3.19
N LEU A 126 -10.75 1.93 2.95
CA LEU A 126 -11.40 3.10 2.36
C LEU A 126 -11.41 3.01 0.84
N THR A 127 -10.34 2.49 0.23
CA THR A 127 -10.10 2.53 -1.22
C THR A 127 -11.11 1.76 -2.07
N ILE A 128 -11.83 0.83 -1.46
CA ILE A 128 -12.84 0.02 -2.16
C ILE A 128 -14.26 0.60 -2.01
N PHE A 129 -14.42 1.71 -1.28
CA PHE A 129 -15.68 2.42 -1.10
C PHE A 129 -15.60 3.80 -1.75
N ASN A 130 -16.73 4.29 -2.26
CA ASN A 130 -16.83 5.67 -2.75
C ASN A 130 -17.05 6.64 -1.57
N ASN A 131 -17.09 7.94 -1.88
CA ASN A 131 -17.24 9.00 -0.87
C ASN A 131 -18.59 8.97 -0.12
N GLU A 132 -19.59 8.27 -0.65
CA GLU A 132 -20.88 8.05 0.03
C GLU A 132 -20.85 6.81 0.95
N GLY A 133 -19.73 6.08 1.00
CA GLY A 133 -19.59 4.85 1.76
C GLY A 133 -20.18 3.61 1.08
N ASN A 134 -20.49 3.69 -0.23
CA ASN A 134 -20.95 2.55 -1.01
C ASN A 134 -19.76 1.80 -1.61
N LEU A 135 -19.82 0.47 -1.66
CA LEU A 135 -18.80 -0.34 -2.34
C LEU A 135 -18.67 0.11 -3.81
N LYS A 136 -17.43 0.34 -4.27
CA LYS A 136 -17.14 0.66 -5.67
C LYS A 136 -17.54 -0.51 -6.58
N ASP A 137 -17.79 -0.22 -7.85
CA ASP A 137 -18.01 -1.25 -8.85
C ASP A 137 -16.74 -2.06 -9.11
N ASN A 138 -16.90 -3.33 -9.51
CA ASN A 138 -15.81 -4.23 -9.88
C ASN A 138 -14.75 -4.48 -8.80
N VAL A 139 -15.11 -4.36 -7.52
CA VAL A 139 -14.24 -4.77 -6.41
C VAL A 139 -14.14 -6.29 -6.34
N ILE A 140 -12.90 -6.80 -6.38
CA ILE A 140 -12.59 -8.22 -6.25
C ILE A 140 -11.53 -8.45 -5.17
N LEU A 141 -11.60 -9.58 -4.48
CA LEU A 141 -10.55 -10.07 -3.59
C LEU A 141 -9.76 -11.15 -4.31
N VAL A 142 -8.54 -10.82 -4.72
CA VAL A 142 -7.66 -11.67 -5.53
C VAL A 142 -6.74 -12.48 -4.64
N LYS A 143 -6.55 -13.76 -4.96
CA LYS A 143 -5.56 -14.65 -4.32
C LYS A 143 -4.29 -14.66 -5.16
N VAL A 144 -3.35 -13.79 -4.83
CA VAL A 144 -2.07 -13.69 -5.55
C VAL A 144 -1.17 -14.86 -5.12
N PRO A 145 -0.58 -15.64 -6.04
CA PRO A 145 0.13 -16.89 -5.74
C PRO A 145 1.54 -16.65 -5.14
N THR A 146 1.59 -15.95 -4.02
CA THR A 146 2.82 -15.68 -3.26
C THR A 146 2.55 -15.71 -1.77
N ILE A 147 3.53 -16.16 -0.99
CA ILE A 147 3.55 -16.06 0.49
C ILE A 147 4.38 -14.87 0.98
N LYS A 148 4.91 -14.06 0.06
CA LYS A 148 5.71 -12.87 0.33
C LYS A 148 4.88 -11.64 -0.06
N PRO A 149 4.18 -11.00 0.89
CA PRO A 149 3.21 -9.96 0.57
C PRO A 149 3.76 -8.79 -0.26
N TYR A 150 5.04 -8.44 -0.08
CA TYR A 150 5.67 -7.38 -0.86
C TYR A 150 5.77 -7.67 -2.37
N GLU A 151 5.64 -8.93 -2.81
CA GLU A 151 5.60 -9.29 -4.23
C GLU A 151 4.30 -8.86 -4.91
N ILE A 152 3.22 -8.57 -4.15
CA ILE A 152 1.95 -8.03 -4.68
C ILE A 152 2.20 -6.79 -5.54
N LEU A 153 3.07 -5.89 -5.09
CA LEU A 153 3.40 -4.66 -5.81
C LEU A 153 3.92 -4.94 -7.23
N ALA A 154 4.74 -5.98 -7.39
CA ALA A 154 5.28 -6.36 -8.69
C ALA A 154 4.18 -6.87 -9.63
N TYR A 155 3.15 -7.53 -9.08
CA TYR A 155 2.01 -7.99 -9.86
C TYR A 155 1.10 -6.86 -10.31
N PHE A 156 1.14 -5.68 -9.70
CA PHE A 156 0.23 -4.58 -10.06
C PHE A 156 0.96 -3.34 -10.55
N GLY A 157 2.11 -3.54 -11.21
CA GLY A 157 2.80 -2.49 -11.97
C GLY A 157 3.63 -1.52 -11.13
N MET A 158 3.75 -1.73 -9.82
CA MET A 158 4.66 -0.91 -9.01
C MET A 158 6.11 -1.24 -9.35
N GLY A 159 6.94 -0.20 -9.47
CA GLY A 159 8.36 -0.32 -9.80
C GLY A 159 9.21 -1.02 -8.71
N SER A 160 10.44 -1.37 -9.09
CA SER A 160 11.39 -2.07 -8.22
C SER A 160 11.70 -1.37 -6.89
N GLU A 161 11.74 -0.03 -6.88
CA GLU A 161 11.97 0.75 -5.65
C GLU A 161 10.81 0.59 -4.65
N GLY A 162 9.58 0.57 -5.13
CA GLY A 162 8.41 0.37 -4.28
C GLY A 162 8.37 -1.04 -3.68
N ILE A 163 8.72 -2.06 -4.49
CA ILE A 163 8.84 -3.45 -4.01
C ILE A 163 9.90 -3.57 -2.92
N ALA A 164 11.08 -2.97 -3.12
CA ALA A 164 12.17 -2.99 -2.13
C ALA A 164 11.77 -2.27 -0.83
N THR A 165 11.07 -1.14 -0.94
CA THR A 165 10.54 -0.37 0.19
C THR A 165 9.53 -1.18 1.00
N VAL A 166 8.52 -1.75 0.33
CA VAL A 166 7.50 -2.57 1.01
C VAL A 166 8.09 -3.87 1.56
N LYS A 167 9.11 -4.45 0.92
CA LYS A 167 9.85 -5.58 1.49
C LYS A 167 10.48 -5.21 2.83
N TYR A 168 11.17 -4.06 2.91
CA TYR A 168 11.74 -3.56 4.16
C TYR A 168 10.66 -3.30 5.23
N TRP A 169 9.52 -2.70 4.85
CA TRP A 169 8.41 -2.50 5.79
C TRP A 169 7.73 -3.81 6.21
N TYR A 170 7.63 -4.80 5.33
CA TYR A 170 7.12 -6.12 5.68
C TYR A 170 8.03 -6.82 6.70
N GLU A 171 9.34 -6.78 6.48
CA GLU A 171 10.32 -7.36 7.40
C GLU A 171 10.26 -6.66 8.78
N LYS A 172 10.20 -5.33 8.80
CA LYS A 172 10.21 -4.55 10.05
C LYS A 172 8.85 -4.53 10.77
N TYR A 173 7.79 -4.17 10.07
CA TYR A 173 6.46 -3.86 10.62
C TYR A 173 5.37 -4.87 10.21
N GLY A 174 5.67 -5.80 9.30
CA GLY A 174 4.66 -6.72 8.77
C GLY A 174 3.62 -5.98 7.93
N ALA A 175 4.04 -4.96 7.17
CA ALA A 175 3.17 -4.25 6.24
C ALA A 175 2.80 -5.14 5.04
N VAL A 176 1.51 -5.38 4.86
CA VAL A 176 0.92 -6.27 3.84
C VAL A 176 0.04 -5.42 2.93
N PRO A 177 0.37 -5.27 1.63
CA PRO A 177 -0.54 -4.67 0.66
C PRO A 177 -1.90 -5.39 0.69
N ALA A 178 -2.97 -4.64 0.93
CA ALA A 178 -4.27 -5.20 1.27
C ALA A 178 -5.40 -4.72 0.35
N ALA A 179 -5.33 -3.49 -0.15
CA ALA A 179 -6.21 -2.99 -1.20
C ALA A 179 -5.44 -2.07 -2.15
N ILE A 180 -5.72 -2.14 -3.46
CA ILE A 180 -5.04 -1.36 -4.50
C ILE A 180 -6.08 -0.86 -5.52
N THR A 181 -5.98 0.42 -5.88
CA THR A 181 -6.63 1.03 -7.05
C THR A 181 -5.55 1.50 -8.04
N TYR A 182 -5.90 2.34 -9.02
CA TYR A 182 -4.89 2.89 -9.93
C TYR A 182 -3.98 3.92 -9.26
N ASP A 183 -4.43 4.58 -8.19
CA ASP A 183 -3.77 5.68 -7.49
C ASP A 183 -3.76 5.54 -5.96
N GLU A 184 -4.40 4.53 -5.37
CA GLU A 184 -4.47 4.33 -3.93
C GLU A 184 -3.92 2.95 -3.53
N ILE A 185 -3.30 2.86 -2.35
CA ILE A 185 -2.95 1.58 -1.72
C ILE A 185 -3.19 1.64 -0.21
N GLU A 186 -3.72 0.54 0.32
CA GLU A 186 -3.88 0.33 1.75
C GLU A 186 -3.09 -0.88 2.21
N PHE A 187 -2.57 -0.79 3.43
CA PHE A 187 -1.81 -1.84 4.07
C PHE A 187 -2.49 -2.30 5.36
N TYR A 188 -2.53 -3.61 5.54
CA TYR A 188 -2.66 -4.21 6.86
C TYR A 188 -1.27 -4.36 7.49
N VAL A 189 -1.13 -3.98 8.76
CA VAL A 189 0.15 -3.92 9.47
C VAL A 189 0.11 -4.85 10.68
N GLU A 190 0.86 -5.94 10.62
CA GLU A 190 0.85 -6.97 11.66
C GLU A 190 1.56 -6.54 12.96
N ARG A 191 2.59 -5.70 12.83
CA ARG A 191 3.42 -5.21 13.93
C ARG A 191 3.47 -3.68 13.86
N PRO A 192 2.38 -2.99 14.26
CA PRO A 192 2.33 -1.54 14.30
C PRO A 192 3.47 -0.96 15.14
N VAL A 193 3.88 0.26 14.79
CA VAL A 193 4.89 0.99 15.54
C VAL A 193 4.38 1.31 16.95
N LEU A 194 5.18 1.01 17.96
CA LEU A 194 4.81 1.15 19.38
C LEU A 194 5.45 2.35 20.07
N THR A 195 6.33 3.09 19.38
CA THR A 195 6.91 4.35 19.90
C THR A 195 6.70 5.49 18.92
N PHE A 196 6.40 6.68 19.44
CA PHE A 196 6.20 7.83 18.57
C PHE A 196 7.48 8.25 17.83
N GLU A 197 8.66 8.07 18.44
CA GLU A 197 9.96 8.30 17.79
C GLU A 197 10.18 7.45 16.55
N GLU A 198 9.78 6.18 16.60
CA GLU A 198 9.83 5.31 15.42
C GLU A 198 8.76 5.71 14.40
N ALA A 199 7.58 6.15 14.84
CA ALA A 199 6.52 6.61 13.96
C ALA A 199 6.93 7.88 13.18
N LYS A 200 7.65 8.80 13.82
CA LYS A 200 8.25 9.99 13.17
C LYS A 200 9.24 9.62 12.07
N LYS A 201 10.10 8.62 12.31
CA LYS A 201 11.04 8.12 11.28
C LYS A 201 10.29 7.46 10.13
N LEU A 202 9.31 6.62 10.44
CA LEU A 202 8.48 5.95 9.45
C LEU A 202 7.62 6.95 8.64
N ALA A 203 7.16 8.06 9.24
CA ALA A 203 6.45 9.11 8.51
C ALA A 203 7.31 9.71 7.39
N ILE A 204 8.61 9.92 7.63
CA ILE A 204 9.55 10.38 6.59
C ILE A 204 9.75 9.32 5.52
N GLU A 205 9.88 8.04 5.89
CA GLU A 205 9.95 6.93 4.93
C GLU A 205 8.68 6.84 4.07
N GLN A 206 7.49 6.99 4.68
CA GLN A 206 6.21 6.98 3.97
C GLN A 206 6.06 8.19 3.04
N TYR A 207 6.51 9.37 3.47
CA TYR A 207 6.55 10.57 2.63
C TYR A 207 7.51 10.42 1.44
N ALA A 208 8.65 9.75 1.62
CA ALA A 208 9.56 9.43 0.54
C ALA A 208 8.95 8.46 -0.48
N PHE A 209 8.12 7.52 -0.02
CA PHE A 209 7.42 6.55 -0.87
C PHE A 209 6.21 7.17 -1.59
N CYS A 210 5.50 8.09 -0.94
CA CYS A 210 4.34 8.78 -1.48
C CYS A 210 4.41 10.26 -1.08
N TYR A 211 4.98 11.07 -1.97
CA TYR A 211 5.15 12.51 -1.75
C TYR A 211 3.80 13.24 -1.60
N GLY A 212 2.72 12.72 -2.18
CA GLY A 212 1.37 13.29 -2.07
C GLY A 212 0.77 13.22 -0.65
N LEU A 213 1.30 12.38 0.25
CA LEU A 213 0.73 12.17 1.57
C LEU A 213 0.52 13.45 2.39
N LEU A 214 1.46 14.40 2.32
CA LEU A 214 1.41 15.63 3.12
C LEU A 214 0.52 16.74 2.54
N TRP A 215 -0.11 16.50 1.39
CA TRP A 215 -1.03 17.46 0.79
C TRP A 215 -2.43 16.88 0.63
N GLU A 216 -2.50 15.56 0.42
CA GLU A 216 -3.76 14.86 0.12
C GLU A 216 -4.35 14.15 1.34
N CYS A 217 -3.51 13.77 2.33
CA CYS A 217 -3.95 12.91 3.45
C CYS A 217 -3.71 13.53 4.84
N TYR A 218 -2.61 14.26 5.02
CA TYR A 218 -2.18 14.82 6.29
C TYR A 218 -1.58 16.20 6.06
N ASP A 219 -1.74 17.16 6.97
CA ASP A 219 -1.20 18.50 6.78
C ASP A 219 0.29 18.60 7.18
N THR A 220 0.78 17.66 8.01
CA THR A 220 2.16 17.68 8.54
C THR A 220 2.74 16.28 8.76
N LEU A 221 4.07 16.19 8.90
CA LEU A 221 4.75 14.95 9.30
C LEU A 221 4.36 14.50 10.71
N ASP A 222 4.01 15.43 11.61
CA ASP A 222 3.48 15.14 12.94
C ASP A 222 2.14 14.40 12.88
N GLU A 223 1.22 14.87 12.04
CA GLU A 223 -0.08 14.25 11.83
C GLU A 223 0.06 12.86 11.19
N LEU A 224 0.91 12.73 10.17
CA LEU A 224 1.23 11.44 9.59
C LEU A 224 1.83 10.47 10.63
N ALA A 225 2.78 10.93 11.45
CA ALA A 225 3.35 10.12 12.53
C ALA A 225 2.28 9.70 13.55
N SER A 226 1.37 10.59 13.92
CA SER A 226 0.25 10.31 14.83
C SER A 226 -0.72 9.28 14.22
N ALA A 227 -0.98 9.36 12.92
CA ALA A 227 -1.82 8.42 12.20
C ALA A 227 -1.20 7.03 12.09
N ILE A 228 0.12 6.93 11.90
CA ILE A 228 0.88 5.67 11.86
C ILE A 228 0.99 5.02 13.25
N TYR A 229 1.14 5.82 14.30
CA TYR A 229 1.42 5.36 15.65
C TYR A 229 0.34 4.40 16.18
N LYS A 230 0.76 3.19 16.58
CA LYS A 230 -0.11 2.09 17.06
C LYS A 230 -1.26 1.74 16.11
N ASN A 231 -1.07 1.94 14.79
CA ASN A 231 -2.10 1.71 13.78
C ASN A 231 -1.82 0.46 12.93
N VAL A 232 -2.83 -0.41 12.83
CA VAL A 232 -2.80 -1.61 11.98
C VAL A 232 -3.11 -1.31 10.51
N HIS A 233 -3.41 -0.05 10.18
CA HIS A 233 -3.81 0.39 8.86
C HIS A 233 -2.97 1.57 8.38
N TRP A 234 -2.39 1.45 7.18
CA TRP A 234 -1.78 2.57 6.46
C TRP A 234 -2.49 2.80 5.14
N TYR A 235 -2.63 4.06 4.75
CA TYR A 235 -3.31 4.51 3.54
C TYR A 235 -2.38 5.47 2.77
N PHE A 236 -2.33 5.32 1.45
CA PHE A 236 -1.53 6.15 0.55
C PHE A 236 -2.34 6.47 -0.70
N TRP A 237 -2.14 7.67 -1.24
CA TRP A 237 -2.82 8.17 -2.43
C TRP A 237 -1.87 9.02 -3.29
N TRP A 238 -1.76 8.68 -4.58
CA TRP A 238 -1.00 9.40 -5.60
C TRP A 238 -1.94 10.07 -6.59
N SER A 239 -2.41 11.28 -6.26
CA SER A 239 -3.18 12.12 -7.19
C SER A 239 -2.32 12.76 -8.28
#